data_AF-A0A392MHX5-F1
#
_entry.id   AF-A0A392MHX5-F1
#
_cell.length_a   1.000
_cell.length_b   1.000
_cell.length_c   1.000
_cell.angle_alpha   90.00
_cell.angle_beta   90.00
_cell.angle_gamma   90.00
#
_symmetry.space_group_name_H-M   'P 1'
#
loop_
_entity.id
_entity.type
_entity.pdbx_description
1 polymer ?
#
loop_
_entity_poly.entity_id
_entity_poly.type
_entity_poly.pdbx_seq_one_letter_code
_entity_poly.pdbx_strand_id
1 'polypeptide(L)'
;GLLTWPRRFRVADVTDFYLTDSRSKEEVGVAAYMKKLLNNSKLVVKNSCEASKADATVLNIVTAHGMMMREKAKLLHSRIPVDLNSDHNLGKAELLNEPVCCELFSLATALRLLGQCSFARARRNLLSIGSDNLKGLGEIFQKECPTDASLVSNFNESFKLYSDRVYDKFAHEINVLFSLVWKIVAWELVSAYALIEAAELNEMIGNVLENGENSKVDKNKKAGLGEGTSKILALIKERLQSEKKSDVDNSRLLETWVADFQSFLYFAKPGFNDFLLKIKDVVESRSRRSQLKIPK
;
A
#
# COMPACT_ATOMS: atom_id res chain seq x y z
N GLY A 1 -23.47 -19.62 23.54
CA GLY A 1 -22.50 -19.70 22.44
C GLY A 1 -21.96 -18.34 22.06
N LEU A 2 -21.32 -17.64 23.00
CA LEU A 2 -20.74 -16.31 22.82
C LEU A 2 -19.37 -16.33 23.50
N LEU A 3 -18.29 -16.64 22.77
CA LEU A 3 -16.90 -16.52 23.27
C LEU A 3 -15.83 -16.69 22.15
N THR A 4 -16.15 -16.43 20.88
CA THR A 4 -15.21 -16.63 19.77
C THR A 4 -14.71 -15.34 19.10
N TRP A 5 -15.13 -14.17 19.57
CA TRP A 5 -14.88 -12.91 18.87
C TRP A 5 -13.49 -12.25 19.00
N PRO A 6 -12.65 -12.48 20.03
CA PRO A 6 -11.33 -11.83 20.06
C PRO A 6 -10.29 -12.50 19.15
N ARG A 7 -10.63 -13.59 18.45
CA ARG A 7 -9.68 -14.34 17.60
C ARG A 7 -9.56 -13.84 16.16
N ARG A 8 -10.45 -12.96 15.67
CA ARG A 8 -10.47 -12.55 14.25
C ARG A 8 -9.51 -11.42 13.86
N PHE A 9 -8.87 -10.75 14.81
CA PHE A 9 -7.97 -9.62 14.52
C PHE A 9 -6.46 -9.95 14.52
N ARG A 10 -6.06 -11.22 14.73
CA ARG A 10 -4.66 -11.63 14.52
C ARG A 10 -4.47 -11.96 13.05
N VAL A 11 -3.85 -11.07 12.27
CA VAL A 11 -3.72 -11.29 10.82
C VAL A 11 -2.33 -10.89 10.33
N ALA A 12 -1.76 -11.83 9.58
CA ALA A 12 -0.56 -11.79 8.75
C ALA A 12 0.66 -12.49 9.35
N ASP A 13 1.04 -13.60 8.70
CA ASP A 13 2.37 -14.18 8.81
C ASP A 13 3.37 -13.26 8.11
N VAL A 14 4.40 -12.84 8.85
CA VAL A 14 5.45 -11.94 8.39
C VAL A 14 6.79 -12.63 8.27
N THR A 15 6.82 -13.96 8.36
CA THR A 15 8.05 -14.77 8.28
C THR A 15 8.84 -14.42 7.04
N ASP A 16 8.14 -14.15 5.93
CA ASP A 16 8.73 -13.68 4.69
C ASP A 16 9.62 -12.45 4.89
N PHE A 17 9.27 -11.49 5.75
CA PHE A 17 10.12 -10.32 5.98
C PHE A 17 11.44 -10.69 6.66
N TYR A 18 11.48 -11.79 7.40
CA TYR A 18 12.67 -12.22 8.15
C TYR A 18 13.61 -13.12 7.36
N LEU A 19 13.18 -13.66 6.21
CA LEU A 19 14.04 -14.42 5.30
C LEU A 19 15.00 -13.49 4.54
N THR A 20 16.30 -13.77 4.63
CA THR A 20 17.36 -12.99 3.94
C THR A 20 18.19 -13.81 2.97
N ASP A 21 18.26 -15.13 3.16
CA ASP A 21 19.11 -15.99 2.37
C ASP A 21 18.45 -16.19 1.00
N SER A 22 19.13 -15.84 -0.09
CA SER A 22 18.69 -15.86 -1.52
C SER A 22 17.96 -14.63 -2.09
N ARG A 23 17.86 -13.51 -1.38
CA ARG A 23 17.11 -12.32 -1.87
C ARG A 23 17.95 -11.24 -2.52
N SER A 24 17.34 -10.49 -3.44
CA SER A 24 17.97 -9.32 -4.04
C SER A 24 18.17 -8.18 -3.03
N LYS A 25 19.09 -7.25 -3.30
CA LYS A 25 19.34 -6.08 -2.43
C LYS A 25 18.07 -5.25 -2.25
N GLU A 26 17.26 -5.13 -3.29
CA GLU A 26 15.99 -4.42 -3.32
C GLU A 26 14.95 -5.09 -2.43
N GLU A 27 14.84 -6.42 -2.50
CA GLU A 27 13.97 -7.22 -1.63
C GLU A 27 14.38 -7.12 -0.15
N VAL A 28 15.68 -7.24 0.15
CA VAL A 28 16.22 -7.05 1.51
C VAL A 28 15.87 -5.65 2.04
N GLY A 29 15.99 -4.62 1.18
CA GLY A 29 15.59 -3.25 1.52
C GLY A 29 14.11 -3.12 1.87
N VAL A 30 13.22 -3.72 1.05
CA VAL A 30 11.77 -3.72 1.33
C VAL A 30 11.45 -4.46 2.62
N ALA A 31 12.04 -5.65 2.82
CA ALA A 31 11.86 -6.43 4.04
C ALA A 31 12.30 -5.65 5.29
N ALA A 32 13.41 -4.90 5.21
CA ALA A 32 13.88 -4.05 6.29
C ALA A 32 12.89 -2.92 6.63
N TYR A 33 12.30 -2.26 5.61
CA TYR A 33 11.25 -1.27 5.84
C TYR A 33 10.01 -1.89 6.47
N MET A 34 9.55 -3.05 6.01
CA MET A 34 8.39 -3.74 6.58
C MET A 34 8.62 -4.13 8.06
N LYS A 35 9.80 -4.64 8.40
CA LYS A 35 10.18 -4.91 9.81
C LYS A 35 10.07 -3.68 10.69
N LYS A 36 10.52 -2.53 10.17
CA LYS A 36 10.51 -1.27 10.92
C LYS A 36 9.09 -0.73 11.08
N LEU A 37 8.28 -0.80 10.03
CA LEU A 37 6.87 -0.39 10.05
C LEU A 37 6.08 -1.18 11.10
N LEU A 38 6.28 -2.50 11.13
CA LEU A 38 5.56 -3.43 11.99
C LEU A 38 6.24 -3.67 13.35
N ASN A 39 7.31 -2.94 13.66
CA ASN A 39 8.02 -3.09 14.92
C ASN A 39 7.09 -2.86 16.12
N ASN A 40 7.10 -3.78 17.09
CA ASN A 40 6.21 -3.81 18.25
C ASN A 40 4.70 -3.95 17.95
N SER A 41 4.31 -4.32 16.73
CA SER A 41 2.92 -4.64 16.42
C SER A 41 2.46 -5.89 17.19
N LYS A 42 1.29 -5.82 17.81
CA LYS A 42 0.60 -6.93 18.47
C LYS A 42 -0.32 -7.69 17.50
N LEU A 43 -0.57 -7.12 16.32
CA LEU A 43 -1.43 -7.71 15.29
C LEU A 43 -0.70 -8.73 14.41
N VAL A 44 0.64 -8.77 14.51
CA VAL A 44 1.53 -9.63 13.72
C VAL A 44 1.85 -10.91 14.48
N VAL A 45 1.72 -12.06 13.82
CA VAL A 45 2.13 -13.35 14.38
C VAL A 45 3.58 -13.64 13.96
N LYS A 46 4.47 -13.87 14.93
CA LYS A 46 5.85 -14.31 14.69
C LYS A 46 5.95 -15.80 14.96
N ASN A 47 6.45 -16.58 13.99
CA ASN A 47 6.87 -17.98 14.13
C ASN A 47 5.87 -18.87 14.91
N SER A 48 4.69 -19.14 14.37
CA SER A 48 3.75 -20.11 14.96
C SER A 48 3.39 -21.23 13.98
N CYS A 49 3.10 -22.44 14.47
CA CYS A 49 2.49 -23.52 13.67
C CYS A 49 1.13 -23.12 13.04
N GLU A 50 0.49 -22.06 13.53
CA GLU A 50 -0.73 -21.47 12.95
C GLU A 50 -0.42 -20.60 11.69
N ALA A 51 0.85 -20.38 11.36
CA ALA A 51 1.32 -19.74 10.12
C ALA A 51 1.01 -20.57 8.84
N SER A 52 0.50 -21.79 8.98
CA SER A 52 0.08 -22.64 7.86
C SER A 52 -1.10 -22.09 7.03
N LYS A 53 -1.66 -20.93 7.40
CA LYS A 53 -2.59 -20.13 6.57
C LYS A 53 -2.03 -18.74 6.26
N ALA A 54 -0.73 -18.64 6.00
CA ALA A 54 -0.10 -17.42 5.52
C ALA A 54 -0.85 -16.89 4.29
N ASP A 55 -1.24 -15.63 4.34
CA ASP A 55 -1.89 -14.97 3.23
C ASP A 55 -0.86 -14.76 2.11
N ALA A 56 -1.00 -15.49 1.00
CA ALA A 56 -0.12 -15.36 -0.17
C ALA A 56 0.03 -13.90 -0.66
N THR A 57 -1.00 -13.06 -0.42
CA THR A 57 -0.97 -11.64 -0.80
C THR A 57 -0.06 -10.78 0.09
N VAL A 58 0.23 -11.24 1.31
CA VAL A 58 1.19 -10.64 2.25
C VAL A 58 2.60 -11.17 2.00
N LEU A 59 2.74 -12.47 1.72
CA LEU A 59 4.03 -13.08 1.38
C LEU A 59 4.67 -12.42 0.15
N ASN A 60 3.85 -12.05 -0.84
CA ASN A 60 4.36 -11.45 -2.08
C ASN A 60 4.76 -9.96 -1.94
N ILE A 61 4.60 -9.32 -0.78
CA ILE A 61 4.91 -7.89 -0.61
C ILE A 61 6.38 -7.61 -0.89
N VAL A 62 7.29 -8.44 -0.38
CA VAL A 62 8.74 -8.23 -0.56
C VAL A 62 9.13 -8.37 -2.01
N THR A 63 8.72 -9.45 -2.67
CA THR A 63 9.04 -9.69 -4.08
C THR A 63 8.39 -8.67 -5.02
N ALA A 64 7.10 -8.35 -4.82
CA ALA A 64 6.40 -7.37 -5.66
C ALA A 64 7.00 -5.95 -5.54
N HIS A 65 7.34 -5.50 -4.34
CA HIS A 65 7.87 -4.13 -4.17
C HIS A 65 9.38 -4.05 -4.37
N GLY A 66 10.12 -5.11 -4.04
CA GLY A 66 11.58 -5.19 -4.14
C GLY A 66 12.02 -5.49 -5.56
N MET A 67 11.86 -6.74 -5.98
CA MET A 67 12.28 -7.23 -7.29
C MET A 67 11.48 -6.57 -8.43
N MET A 68 10.17 -6.42 -8.28
CA MET A 68 9.36 -5.98 -9.43
C MET A 68 9.29 -4.46 -9.57
N MET A 69 9.14 -3.70 -8.48
CA MET A 69 9.03 -2.24 -8.58
C MET A 69 10.36 -1.50 -8.41
N ARG A 70 11.07 -1.70 -7.29
CA ARG A 70 12.30 -0.93 -7.02
C ARG A 70 13.42 -1.24 -8.02
N GLU A 71 13.60 -2.50 -8.38
CA GLU A 71 14.63 -2.89 -9.35
C GLU A 71 14.31 -2.33 -10.75
N LYS A 72 13.08 -2.55 -11.26
CA LYS A 72 12.70 -2.13 -12.61
C LYS A 72 12.63 -0.60 -12.75
N ALA A 73 12.18 0.11 -11.71
CA ALA A 73 12.24 1.57 -11.69
C ALA A 73 13.68 2.08 -11.76
N LYS A 74 14.64 1.45 -11.04
CA LYS A 74 16.06 1.83 -11.12
C LYS A 74 16.65 1.58 -12.50
N LEU A 75 16.33 0.45 -13.11
CA LEU A 75 16.79 0.12 -14.47
C LEU A 75 16.29 1.17 -15.47
N LEU A 76 15.00 1.49 -15.46
CA LEU A 76 14.42 2.55 -16.28
C LEU A 76 15.07 3.92 -16.03
N HIS A 77 15.22 4.31 -14.75
CA HIS A 77 15.86 5.57 -14.39
C HIS A 77 17.34 5.65 -14.79
N SER A 78 18.05 4.53 -14.85
CA SER A 78 19.45 4.50 -15.30
C SER A 78 19.58 4.59 -16.81
N ARG A 79 18.58 4.12 -17.56
CA ARG A 79 18.63 3.97 -19.02
C ARG A 79 18.03 5.16 -19.76
N ILE A 80 16.84 5.62 -19.35
CA ILE A 80 16.14 6.72 -20.03
C ILE A 80 16.98 8.00 -20.14
N PRO A 81 17.66 8.50 -19.08
CA PRO A 81 18.47 9.71 -19.22
C PRO A 81 19.69 9.52 -20.12
N VAL A 82 20.25 8.31 -20.21
CA VAL A 82 21.39 8.01 -21.09
C VAL A 82 20.94 8.02 -22.55
N ASP A 83 19.78 7.44 -22.83
CA ASP A 83 19.20 7.43 -24.18
C ASP A 83 18.72 8.84 -24.60
N LEU A 84 18.21 9.65 -23.66
CA LEU A 84 17.83 11.05 -23.91
C LEU A 84 19.02 11.99 -24.14
N ASN A 85 20.18 11.72 -23.52
CA ASN A 85 21.37 12.59 -23.58
C ASN A 85 22.47 12.06 -24.52
N SER A 86 22.27 10.93 -25.19
CA SER A 86 23.22 10.48 -26.21
C SER A 86 22.98 11.28 -27.48
N ASP A 87 24.08 11.82 -28.05
CA ASP A 87 24.09 12.55 -29.31
C ASP A 87 23.64 11.62 -30.45
N HIS A 88 22.33 11.54 -30.66
CA HIS A 88 21.76 10.95 -31.86
C HIS A 88 21.88 11.99 -32.99
N ASN A 89 23.13 12.22 -33.42
CA ASN A 89 23.43 12.80 -34.71
C ASN A 89 22.84 11.87 -35.77
N LEU A 90 21.63 12.19 -36.25
CA LEU A 90 21.07 11.95 -37.59
C LEU A 90 19.54 12.05 -37.47
N GLY A 91 18.94 12.94 -38.27
CA GLY A 91 17.54 13.33 -38.17
C GLY A 91 16.57 12.13 -38.12
N LYS A 92 15.62 12.23 -37.18
CA LYS A 92 14.54 11.25 -36.89
C LYS A 92 14.96 9.98 -36.15
N ALA A 93 15.72 10.09 -35.07
CA ALA A 93 15.78 9.01 -34.08
C ALA A 93 14.47 8.95 -33.28
N GLU A 94 13.76 7.82 -33.35
CA GLU A 94 12.58 7.56 -32.51
C GLU A 94 13.02 7.45 -31.05
N LEU A 95 12.47 8.34 -30.21
CA LEU A 95 12.76 8.46 -28.77
C LEU A 95 12.42 7.17 -27.98
N LEU A 96 11.56 6.32 -28.55
CA LEU A 96 11.20 5.00 -28.06
C LEU A 96 11.87 3.95 -28.95
N ASN A 97 13.06 3.50 -28.56
CA ASN A 97 13.75 2.40 -29.20
C ASN A 97 13.43 1.05 -28.51
N GLU A 98 13.74 -0.06 -29.17
CA GLU A 98 13.46 -1.40 -28.65
C GLU A 98 14.05 -1.64 -27.23
N PRO A 99 15.30 -1.28 -26.90
CA PRO A 99 15.83 -1.40 -25.54
C PRO A 99 14.99 -0.70 -24.46
N VAL A 100 14.53 0.54 -24.71
CA VAL A 100 13.65 1.27 -23.78
C VAL A 100 12.30 0.57 -23.67
N CYS A 101 11.73 0.10 -24.78
CA CYS A 101 10.47 -0.62 -24.80
C CYS A 101 10.54 -1.96 -24.05
N CYS A 102 11.67 -2.69 -24.11
CA CYS A 102 11.90 -3.90 -23.31
C CYS A 102 11.83 -3.62 -21.80
N GLU A 103 12.43 -2.51 -21.35
CA GLU A 103 12.39 -2.13 -19.93
C GLU A 103 10.98 -1.67 -19.51
N LEU A 104 10.29 -0.90 -20.38
CA LEU A 104 8.90 -0.51 -20.16
C LEU A 104 7.97 -1.74 -20.09
N PHE A 105 8.22 -2.76 -20.90
CA PHE A 105 7.46 -4.01 -20.87
C PHE A 105 7.71 -4.79 -19.56
N SER A 106 8.96 -4.80 -19.09
CA SER A 106 9.33 -5.36 -17.79
C SER A 106 8.61 -4.63 -16.65
N LEU A 107 8.52 -3.30 -16.73
CA LEU A 107 7.73 -2.50 -15.79
C LEU A 107 6.22 -2.80 -15.90
N ALA A 108 5.68 -2.99 -17.10
CA ALA A 108 4.28 -3.35 -17.29
C ALA A 108 3.91 -4.64 -16.54
N THR A 109 4.79 -5.64 -16.63
CA THR A 109 4.64 -6.93 -15.95
C THR A 109 4.66 -6.75 -14.43
N ALA A 110 5.59 -5.94 -13.94
CA ALA A 110 5.68 -5.59 -12.52
C ALA A 110 4.43 -4.85 -12.01
N LEU A 111 3.96 -3.86 -12.75
CA LEU A 111 2.77 -3.07 -12.43
C LEU A 111 1.53 -3.95 -12.34
N ARG A 112 1.34 -4.86 -13.31
CA ARG A 112 0.24 -5.82 -13.28
C ARG A 112 0.26 -6.65 -12.00
N LEU A 113 1.40 -7.26 -11.65
CA LEU A 113 1.46 -8.09 -10.44
C LEU A 113 1.21 -7.27 -9.18
N LEU A 114 1.78 -6.06 -9.10
CA LEU A 114 1.53 -5.13 -7.99
C LEU A 114 0.03 -4.83 -7.85
N GLY A 115 -0.64 -4.49 -8.95
CA GLY A 115 -2.07 -4.21 -8.99
C GLY A 115 -2.90 -5.40 -8.53
N GLN A 116 -2.60 -6.61 -9.00
CA GLN A 116 -3.29 -7.83 -8.58
C GLN A 116 -3.13 -8.11 -7.07
N CYS A 117 -1.91 -8.00 -6.57
CA CYS A 117 -1.63 -8.21 -5.15
C CYS A 117 -2.35 -7.15 -4.28
N SER A 118 -2.31 -5.89 -4.72
CA SER A 118 -2.94 -4.77 -4.03
C SER A 118 -4.47 -4.90 -4.01
N PHE A 119 -5.07 -5.26 -5.16
CA PHE A 119 -6.52 -5.51 -5.27
C PHE A 119 -6.96 -6.63 -4.32
N ALA A 120 -6.20 -7.72 -4.25
CA ALA A 120 -6.51 -8.84 -3.38
C ALA A 120 -6.45 -8.44 -1.88
N ARG A 121 -5.46 -7.64 -1.47
CA ARG A 121 -5.36 -7.10 -0.11
C ARG A 121 -6.51 -6.13 0.20
N ALA A 122 -6.83 -5.23 -0.72
CA ALA A 122 -7.94 -4.29 -0.57
C ALA A 122 -9.29 -5.02 -0.36
N ARG A 123 -9.57 -6.01 -1.21
CA ARG A 123 -10.77 -6.85 -1.09
C ARG A 123 -10.81 -7.59 0.24
N ARG A 124 -9.67 -8.13 0.69
CA ARG A 124 -9.59 -8.86 1.96
C ARG A 124 -9.82 -7.97 3.18
N ASN A 125 -9.30 -6.75 3.15
CA ASN A 125 -9.55 -5.76 4.19
C ASN A 125 -11.05 -5.51 4.33
N LEU A 126 -11.74 -5.28 3.21
CA LEU A 126 -13.19 -5.05 3.20
C LEU A 126 -13.99 -6.25 3.70
N LEU A 127 -13.60 -7.48 3.32
CA LEU A 127 -14.25 -8.71 3.81
C LEU A 127 -14.06 -8.94 5.32
N SER A 128 -13.04 -8.33 5.91
CA SER A 128 -12.73 -8.45 7.34
C SER A 128 -13.48 -7.41 8.19
N ILE A 129 -14.05 -6.39 7.57
CA ILE A 129 -14.93 -5.43 8.23
C ILE A 129 -16.30 -6.08 8.43
N GLY A 130 -16.76 -6.15 9.68
CA GLY A 130 -18.08 -6.68 10.04
C GLY A 130 -19.22 -5.95 9.32
N SER A 131 -20.30 -6.67 9.03
CA SER A 131 -21.26 -6.38 7.95
C SER A 131 -22.09 -5.09 8.05
N ASP A 132 -22.12 -4.39 9.19
CA ASP A 132 -23.23 -3.46 9.44
C ASP A 132 -22.86 -1.97 9.37
N ASN A 133 -21.60 -1.58 9.64
CA ASN A 133 -21.24 -0.15 9.73
C ASN A 133 -20.56 0.42 8.46
N LEU A 134 -20.05 -0.43 7.56
CA LEU A 134 -19.26 -0.02 6.40
C LEU A 134 -19.63 -0.78 5.11
N LYS A 135 -20.83 -1.38 5.06
CA LYS A 135 -21.32 -2.15 3.90
C LYS A 135 -21.28 -1.34 2.59
N GLY A 136 -21.58 -0.05 2.66
CA GLY A 136 -21.49 0.87 1.52
C GLY A 136 -20.09 1.00 0.93
N LEU A 137 -19.02 0.81 1.72
CA LEU A 137 -17.64 0.90 1.21
C LEU A 137 -17.32 -0.25 0.26
N GLY A 138 -17.84 -1.44 0.52
CA GLY A 138 -17.72 -2.59 -0.36
C GLY A 138 -18.43 -2.37 -1.70
N GLU A 139 -19.59 -1.73 -1.68
CA GLU A 139 -20.37 -1.41 -2.89
C GLU A 139 -19.66 -0.34 -3.74
N ILE A 140 -19.14 0.73 -3.11
CA ILE A 140 -18.33 1.74 -3.82
C ILE A 140 -17.06 1.11 -4.39
N PHE A 141 -16.37 0.25 -3.63
CA PHE A 141 -15.18 -0.45 -4.11
C PHE A 141 -15.49 -1.29 -5.37
N GLN A 142 -16.58 -2.05 -5.38
CA GLN A 142 -16.98 -2.84 -6.55
C GLN A 142 -17.28 -1.98 -7.78
N LYS A 143 -17.81 -0.78 -7.57
CA LYS A 143 -18.18 0.16 -8.64
C LYS A 143 -16.98 0.95 -9.17
N GLU A 144 -16.07 1.37 -8.30
CA GLU A 144 -15.04 2.36 -8.62
C GLU A 144 -13.62 1.82 -8.70
N CYS A 145 -13.31 0.71 -8.02
CA CYS A 145 -11.98 0.11 -8.06
C CYS A 145 -11.76 -0.62 -9.39
N PRO A 146 -10.65 -0.39 -10.10
CA PRO A 146 -10.30 -1.21 -11.26
C PRO A 146 -10.22 -2.69 -10.89
N THR A 147 -10.75 -3.54 -11.76
CA THR A 147 -10.84 -4.98 -11.54
C THR A 147 -9.59 -5.70 -12.05
N ASP A 148 -9.37 -6.93 -11.59
CA ASP A 148 -8.35 -7.81 -12.16
C ASP A 148 -8.51 -7.98 -13.68
N ALA A 149 -9.74 -8.12 -14.16
CA ALA A 149 -10.04 -8.18 -15.59
C ALA A 149 -9.57 -6.93 -16.34
N SER A 150 -9.74 -5.73 -15.76
CA SER A 150 -9.25 -4.49 -16.37
C SER A 150 -7.73 -4.43 -16.47
N LEU A 151 -7.01 -4.90 -15.44
CA LEU A 151 -5.55 -4.99 -15.46
C LEU A 151 -5.06 -5.98 -16.52
N VAL A 152 -5.68 -7.16 -16.60
CA VAL A 152 -5.33 -8.19 -17.58
C VAL A 152 -5.59 -7.70 -19.00
N SER A 153 -6.74 -7.07 -19.23
CA SER A 153 -7.10 -6.53 -20.54
C SER A 153 -6.10 -5.48 -21.00
N ASN A 154 -5.76 -4.51 -20.14
CA ASN A 154 -4.83 -3.43 -20.49
C ASN A 154 -3.40 -3.95 -20.69
N PHE A 155 -2.95 -4.89 -19.86
CA PHE A 155 -1.66 -5.54 -20.05
C PHE A 155 -1.57 -6.33 -21.38
N ASN A 156 -2.64 -7.04 -21.76
CA ASN A 156 -2.68 -7.78 -23.01
C ASN A 156 -2.64 -6.84 -24.23
N GLU A 157 -3.31 -5.69 -24.16
CA GLU A 157 -3.21 -4.65 -25.20
C GLU A 157 -1.78 -4.10 -25.29
N SER A 158 -1.16 -3.82 -24.15
CA SER A 158 0.25 -3.40 -24.08
C SER A 158 1.19 -4.44 -24.71
N PHE A 159 0.99 -5.72 -24.40
CA PHE A 159 1.77 -6.83 -24.98
C PHE A 159 1.62 -6.92 -26.50
N LYS A 160 0.39 -6.77 -27.00
CA LYS A 160 0.11 -6.75 -28.43
C LYS A 160 0.84 -5.59 -29.12
N LEU A 161 0.70 -4.37 -28.60
CA LEU A 161 1.36 -3.18 -29.18
C LEU A 161 2.88 -3.28 -29.16
N TYR A 162 3.46 -3.83 -28.08
CA TYR A 162 4.88 -4.13 -28.01
C TYR A 162 5.30 -5.12 -29.10
N SER A 163 4.56 -6.22 -29.26
CA SER A 163 4.83 -7.26 -30.27
C SER A 163 4.72 -6.73 -31.70
N ASP A 164 3.74 -5.85 -31.94
CA ASP A 164 3.50 -5.19 -33.22
C ASP A 164 4.46 -4.00 -33.48
N ARG A 165 5.38 -3.70 -32.53
CA ARG A 165 6.35 -2.61 -32.58
C ARG A 165 5.73 -1.21 -32.71
N VAL A 166 4.52 -1.04 -32.17
CA VAL A 166 3.79 0.25 -32.15
C VAL A 166 4.10 0.96 -30.83
N TYR A 167 5.33 1.48 -30.71
CA TYR A 167 5.91 1.86 -29.42
C TYR A 167 5.29 3.10 -28.77
N ASP A 168 4.81 4.06 -29.56
CA ASP A 168 4.11 5.26 -29.08
C ASP A 168 2.82 4.89 -28.35
N LYS A 169 2.00 4.03 -28.95
CA LYS A 169 0.76 3.52 -28.35
C LYS A 169 1.05 2.58 -27.20
N PHE A 170 2.09 1.74 -27.33
CA PHE A 170 2.55 0.89 -26.24
C PHE A 170 2.89 1.71 -24.99
N ALA A 171 3.69 2.76 -25.12
CA ALA A 171 4.04 3.64 -24.01
C ALA A 171 2.82 4.33 -23.39
N HIS A 172 1.85 4.73 -24.22
CA HIS A 172 0.57 5.25 -23.75
C HIS A 172 -0.18 4.22 -22.90
N GLU A 173 -0.28 2.97 -23.36
CA GLU A 173 -0.95 1.91 -22.62
C GLU A 173 -0.24 1.58 -21.30
N ILE A 174 1.10 1.66 -21.23
CA ILE A 174 1.81 1.52 -19.95
C ILE A 174 1.42 2.63 -18.96
N ASN A 175 1.23 3.86 -19.44
CA ASN A 175 0.77 4.95 -18.60
C ASN A 175 -0.69 4.76 -18.13
N VAL A 176 -1.54 4.17 -18.98
CA VAL A 176 -2.90 3.75 -18.59
C VAL A 176 -2.84 2.66 -17.52
N LEU A 177 -2.02 1.62 -17.70
CA LEU A 177 -1.81 0.55 -16.72
C LEU A 177 -1.36 1.11 -15.37
N PHE A 178 -0.38 2.02 -15.39
CA PHE A 178 0.12 2.69 -14.20
C PHE A 178 -1.02 3.41 -13.46
N SER A 179 -1.87 4.13 -14.19
CA SER A 179 -3.00 4.85 -13.62
C SER A 179 -4.03 3.92 -12.98
N LEU A 180 -4.31 2.76 -13.59
CA LEU A 180 -5.18 1.73 -13.03
C LEU A 180 -4.60 1.15 -11.74
N VAL A 181 -3.32 0.75 -11.76
CA VAL A 181 -2.63 0.18 -10.61
C VAL A 181 -2.58 1.19 -9.46
N TRP A 182 -2.32 2.45 -9.75
CA TRP A 182 -2.30 3.51 -8.75
C TRP A 182 -3.66 3.68 -8.06
N LYS A 183 -4.75 3.65 -8.83
CA LYS A 183 -6.10 3.68 -8.28
C LYS A 183 -6.39 2.47 -7.38
N ILE A 184 -5.89 1.28 -7.72
CA ILE A 184 -6.01 0.09 -6.87
C ILE A 184 -5.22 0.25 -5.57
N VAL A 185 -3.98 0.75 -5.62
CA VAL A 185 -3.15 1.03 -4.43
C VAL A 185 -3.84 2.05 -3.52
N ALA A 186 -4.52 3.04 -4.09
CA ALA A 186 -5.35 3.95 -3.32
C ALA A 186 -6.49 3.25 -2.58
N TRP A 187 -7.18 2.33 -3.24
CA TRP A 187 -8.21 1.50 -2.61
C TRP A 187 -7.68 0.57 -1.53
N GLU A 188 -6.47 0.06 -1.68
CA GLU A 188 -5.79 -0.69 -0.61
C GLU A 188 -5.60 0.19 0.63
N LEU A 189 -5.17 1.45 0.45
CA LEU A 189 -5.02 2.38 1.58
C LEU A 189 -6.36 2.69 2.25
N VAL A 190 -7.39 3.01 1.47
CA VAL A 190 -8.75 3.31 1.97
C VAL A 190 -9.28 2.13 2.79
N SER A 191 -9.24 0.93 2.22
CA SER A 191 -9.74 -0.27 2.90
C SER A 191 -8.94 -0.62 4.16
N ALA A 192 -7.62 -0.43 4.13
CA ALA A 192 -6.77 -0.65 5.30
C ALA A 192 -7.09 0.35 6.42
N TYR A 193 -7.28 1.62 6.10
CA TYR A 193 -7.70 2.63 7.08
C TYR A 193 -9.07 2.28 7.67
N ALA A 194 -10.05 1.96 6.82
CA ALA A 194 -11.40 1.58 7.27
C ALA A 194 -11.37 0.39 8.23
N LEU A 195 -10.54 -0.62 7.93
CA LEU A 195 -10.36 -1.78 8.80
C LEU A 195 -9.77 -1.41 10.16
N ILE A 196 -8.78 -0.50 10.18
CA ILE A 196 -8.16 -0.02 11.43
C ILE A 196 -9.17 0.78 12.26
N GLU A 197 -9.92 1.71 11.66
CA GLU A 197 -10.94 2.48 12.38
C GLU A 197 -12.04 1.58 12.95
N ALA A 198 -12.50 0.58 12.17
CA ALA A 198 -13.47 -0.39 12.65
C ALA A 198 -12.93 -1.20 13.84
N ALA A 199 -11.63 -1.53 13.85
CA ALA A 199 -10.98 -2.20 14.97
C ALA A 199 -10.88 -1.31 16.22
N GLU A 200 -10.46 -0.04 16.05
CA GLU A 200 -10.38 0.95 17.14
C GLU A 200 -11.75 1.18 17.79
N LEU A 201 -12.81 1.31 16.99
CA LEU A 201 -14.18 1.48 17.47
C LEU A 201 -14.67 0.27 18.28
N ASN A 202 -14.38 -0.94 17.81
CA ASN A 202 -14.76 -2.17 18.50
C ASN A 202 -14.01 -2.36 19.83
N GLU A 203 -12.72 -2.03 19.89
CA GLU A 203 -11.97 -2.04 21.15
C GLU A 203 -12.55 -1.03 22.16
N MET A 204 -12.97 0.15 21.68
CA MET A 204 -13.61 1.16 22.54
C MET A 204 -14.95 0.67 23.12
N ILE A 205 -15.81 0.05 22.30
CA ILE A 205 -17.10 -0.50 22.74
C ILE A 205 -16.89 -1.67 23.73
N GLY A 206 -15.95 -2.57 23.45
CA GLY A 206 -15.63 -3.69 24.34
C GLY A 206 -15.16 -3.23 25.72
N ASN A 207 -14.29 -2.21 25.77
CA ASN A 207 -13.81 -1.64 27.04
C ASN A 207 -14.93 -0.93 27.83
N VAL A 208 -15.90 -0.30 27.15
CA VAL A 208 -17.05 0.34 27.82
C VAL A 208 -18.00 -0.69 28.42
N LEU A 209 -18.15 -1.86 27.79
CA LEU A 209 -18.98 -2.95 28.29
C LEU A 209 -18.30 -3.76 29.41
N GLU A 210 -16.96 -3.87 29.41
CA GLU A 210 -16.20 -4.58 30.44
C GLU A 210 -15.92 -3.75 31.70
N ASN A 211 -15.77 -2.43 31.59
CA ASN A 211 -15.52 -1.54 32.72
C ASN A 211 -16.79 -0.78 33.15
N GLY A 212 -17.73 -1.51 33.76
CA GLY A 212 -18.79 -0.89 34.55
C GLY A 212 -18.19 -0.11 35.73
N GLU A 213 -18.41 1.21 35.71
CA GLU A 213 -18.08 2.21 36.74
C GLU A 213 -16.59 2.43 37.09
N ASN A 214 -16.14 3.66 36.77
CA ASN A 214 -14.95 4.35 37.29
C ASN A 214 -13.56 3.79 36.94
N SER A 215 -13.08 4.14 35.73
CA SER A 215 -11.67 4.52 35.58
C SER A 215 -11.49 5.52 34.45
N LYS A 216 -10.58 6.49 34.65
CA LYS A 216 -10.17 7.48 33.66
C LYS A 216 -9.81 6.76 32.35
N VAL A 217 -10.56 7.02 31.29
CA VAL A 217 -10.28 6.52 29.95
C VAL A 217 -8.94 7.10 29.49
N ASP A 218 -7.88 6.28 29.58
CA ASP A 218 -6.62 6.54 28.91
C ASP A 218 -6.86 6.49 27.40
N LYS A 219 -7.02 7.67 26.77
CA LYS A 219 -7.26 7.87 25.33
C LYS A 219 -6.13 7.40 24.40
N ASN A 220 -5.17 6.59 24.90
CA ASN A 220 -3.92 6.27 24.20
C ASN A 220 -3.69 4.78 23.90
N LYS A 221 -4.66 3.89 24.12
CA LYS A 221 -4.55 2.51 23.60
C LYS A 221 -4.84 2.50 22.10
N LYS A 222 -3.82 2.84 21.30
CA LYS A 222 -3.80 2.56 19.86
C LYS A 222 -4.00 1.05 19.67
N ALA A 223 -4.98 0.67 18.84
CA ALA A 223 -5.11 -0.68 18.31
C ALA A 223 -3.71 -1.18 17.94
N GLY A 224 -3.36 -2.41 18.30
CA GLY A 224 -1.98 -2.93 18.43
C GLY A 224 -1.04 -2.87 17.20
N LEU A 225 -0.90 -1.71 16.58
CA LEU A 225 -0.14 -1.36 15.40
C LEU A 225 1.35 -1.25 15.74
N GLY A 226 2.18 -1.43 14.72
CA GLY A 226 3.60 -1.16 14.82
C GLY A 226 3.90 0.32 15.00
N GLU A 227 5.11 0.63 15.46
CA GLU A 227 5.55 2.01 15.69
C GLU A 227 5.52 2.84 14.40
N GLY A 228 6.01 2.28 13.29
CA GLY A 228 6.04 2.98 12.01
C GLY A 228 4.65 3.13 11.41
N THR A 229 3.84 2.07 11.40
CA THR A 229 2.45 2.16 10.92
C THR A 229 1.62 3.13 11.75
N SER A 230 1.84 3.20 13.07
CA SER A 230 1.18 4.17 13.96
C SER A 230 1.54 5.63 13.65
N LYS A 231 2.75 5.91 13.18
CA LYS A 231 3.18 7.24 12.74
C LYS A 231 2.56 7.59 11.40
N ILE A 232 2.55 6.66 10.45
CA ILE A 232 1.92 6.85 9.13
C ILE A 232 0.40 7.08 9.29
N LEU A 233 -0.27 6.31 10.13
CA LEU A 233 -1.70 6.51 10.40
C LEU A 233 -1.98 7.92 10.96
N ALA A 234 -1.12 8.41 11.86
CA ALA A 234 -1.26 9.77 12.38
C ALA A 234 -1.12 10.83 11.27
N LEU A 235 -0.17 10.65 10.35
CA LEU A 235 -0.01 11.54 9.18
C LEU A 235 -1.23 11.52 8.26
N ILE A 236 -1.82 10.34 8.04
CA ILE A 236 -3.05 10.20 7.26
C ILE A 236 -4.21 10.92 7.96
N LYS A 237 -4.38 10.72 9.28
CA LYS A 237 -5.43 11.39 10.07
C LYS A 237 -5.27 12.92 10.04
N GLU A 238 -4.06 13.43 10.25
CA GLU A 238 -3.74 14.87 10.19
C GLU A 238 -4.15 15.48 8.84
N ARG A 239 -3.79 14.80 7.76
CA ARG A 239 -4.11 15.23 6.40
C ARG A 239 -5.61 15.29 6.17
N LEU A 240 -6.33 14.21 6.44
CA LEU A 240 -7.78 14.12 6.20
C LEU A 240 -8.56 15.13 7.07
N GLN A 241 -8.06 15.46 8.25
CA GLN A 241 -8.68 16.45 9.13
C GLN A 241 -8.39 17.89 8.67
N SER A 242 -7.24 18.17 8.06
CA SER A 242 -6.92 19.50 7.51
C SER A 242 -7.81 19.93 6.34
N GLU A 243 -8.46 18.97 5.68
CA GLU A 243 -9.34 19.19 4.52
C GLU A 243 -10.83 19.30 4.89
N LYS A 244 -11.24 19.01 6.13
CA LYS A 244 -12.65 19.03 6.56
C LYS A 244 -13.14 20.41 7.03
N LYS A 245 -14.05 21.00 6.26
CA LYS A 245 -15.04 22.00 6.72
C LYS A 245 -16.44 21.39 6.62
N SER A 246 -17.15 21.27 7.73
CA SER A 246 -18.58 20.94 7.91
C SER A 246 -19.01 19.47 8.16
N ASP A 247 -20.00 19.36 9.06
CA ASP A 247 -20.79 18.18 9.43
C ASP A 247 -21.88 17.91 8.39
N VAL A 248 -21.86 16.73 7.76
CA VAL A 248 -22.95 16.22 6.89
C VAL A 248 -23.06 14.69 7.04
N ASP A 249 -24.25 14.13 6.81
CA ASP A 249 -24.67 12.71 6.87
C ASP A 249 -23.64 11.59 6.57
N ASN A 250 -23.75 10.48 7.32
CA ASN A 250 -22.84 9.32 7.35
C ASN A 250 -22.60 8.60 6.00
N SER A 251 -23.58 8.57 5.08
CA SER A 251 -23.40 7.95 3.76
C SER A 251 -22.67 8.87 2.78
N ARG A 252 -23.04 10.16 2.77
CA ARG A 252 -22.31 11.21 2.02
C ARG A 252 -20.89 11.38 2.56
N LEU A 253 -20.69 11.17 3.86
CA LEU A 253 -19.37 11.11 4.48
C LEU A 253 -18.48 10.03 3.87
N LEU A 254 -19.02 8.86 3.51
CA LEU A 254 -18.21 7.75 2.99
C LEU A 254 -17.75 7.98 1.54
N GLU A 255 -18.63 8.45 0.67
CA GLU A 255 -18.26 8.85 -0.70
C GLU A 255 -17.29 10.04 -0.69
N THR A 256 -17.54 11.04 0.15
CA THR A 256 -16.63 12.17 0.37
C THR A 256 -15.28 11.67 0.88
N TRP A 257 -15.27 10.71 1.79
CA TRP A 257 -14.06 10.14 2.36
C TRP A 257 -13.23 9.36 1.33
N VAL A 258 -13.88 8.57 0.46
CA VAL A 258 -13.21 7.91 -0.67
C VAL A 258 -12.62 8.95 -1.62
N ALA A 259 -13.37 10.00 -1.95
CA ALA A 259 -12.91 11.09 -2.80
C ALA A 259 -11.71 11.84 -2.18
N ASP A 260 -11.75 12.11 -0.88
CA ASP A 260 -10.65 12.74 -0.13
C ASP A 260 -9.39 11.88 -0.19
N PHE A 261 -9.51 10.55 -0.04
CA PHE A 261 -8.39 9.63 -0.18
C PHE A 261 -7.83 9.56 -1.60
N GLN A 262 -8.69 9.53 -2.62
CA GLN A 262 -8.26 9.52 -4.02
C GLN A 262 -7.56 10.85 -4.37
N SER A 263 -8.09 11.97 -3.88
CA SER A 263 -7.50 13.31 -3.99
C SER A 263 -6.15 13.39 -3.26
N PHE A 264 -6.07 12.82 -2.06
CA PHE A 264 -4.86 12.76 -1.24
C PHE A 264 -3.72 12.04 -1.95
N LEU A 265 -4.03 10.96 -2.66
CA LEU A 265 -3.08 10.12 -3.38
C LEU A 265 -2.83 10.59 -4.82
N TYR A 266 -3.36 11.73 -5.24
CA TYR A 266 -3.13 12.21 -6.59
C TYR A 266 -1.70 12.75 -6.75
N PHE A 267 -0.90 12.08 -7.58
CA PHE A 267 0.54 12.31 -7.72
C PHE A 267 0.91 13.70 -8.23
N ALA A 268 0.02 14.40 -8.94
CA ALA A 268 0.30 15.75 -9.43
C ALA A 268 0.09 16.83 -8.35
N LYS A 269 -0.45 16.50 -7.18
CA LYS A 269 -0.60 17.46 -6.07
C LYS A 269 0.71 17.57 -5.29
N PRO A 270 1.26 18.79 -5.07
CA PRO A 270 2.49 19.00 -4.29
C PRO A 270 2.45 18.37 -2.90
N GLY A 271 1.29 18.42 -2.24
CA GLY A 271 1.14 17.82 -0.92
C GLY A 271 1.42 16.32 -0.91
N PHE A 272 1.16 15.59 -1.99
CA PHE A 272 1.47 14.15 -2.04
C PHE A 272 2.98 13.88 -1.90
N ASN A 273 3.81 14.70 -2.54
CA ASN A 273 5.27 14.61 -2.41
C ASN A 273 5.74 14.88 -0.96
N ASP A 274 5.18 15.90 -0.31
CA ASP A 274 5.49 16.19 1.10
C ASP A 274 5.11 15.02 2.01
N PHE A 275 3.99 14.34 1.72
CA PHE A 275 3.59 13.14 2.45
C PHE A 275 4.57 11.98 2.23
N LEU A 276 5.04 11.76 0.99
CA LEU A 276 6.06 10.75 0.70
C LEU A 276 7.38 11.02 1.42
N LEU A 277 7.80 12.28 1.53
CA LEU A 277 9.00 12.65 2.30
C LEU A 277 8.83 12.31 3.79
N LYS A 278 7.66 12.61 4.38
CA LYS A 278 7.36 12.21 5.77
C LYS A 278 7.34 10.68 5.95
N ILE A 279 6.78 9.92 4.99
CA ILE A 279 6.85 8.44 5.01
C ILE A 279 8.31 7.99 4.97
N LYS A 280 9.11 8.57 4.06
CA LYS A 280 10.53 8.26 3.92
C LYS A 280 11.26 8.45 5.25
N ASP A 281 11.03 9.56 5.95
CA ASP A 281 11.60 9.80 7.27
C ASP A 281 11.16 8.75 8.29
N VAL A 282 9.90 8.30 8.26
CA VAL A 282 9.43 7.21 9.13
C VAL A 282 10.18 5.91 8.85
N VAL A 283 10.41 5.54 7.58
CA VAL A 283 11.06 4.27 7.21
C VAL A 283 12.59 4.34 7.23
N GLU A 284 13.20 5.52 7.16
CA GLU A 284 14.67 5.70 7.18
C GLU A 284 15.22 6.23 8.52
N SER A 285 14.39 6.81 9.39
CA SER A 285 14.80 7.24 10.73
C SER A 285 15.53 6.14 11.51
N ARG A 286 16.77 6.39 11.97
CA ARG A 286 17.43 5.42 12.85
C ARG A 286 16.59 5.26 14.12
N SER A 287 16.21 4.03 14.45
CA SER A 287 15.62 3.70 15.74
C SER A 287 16.54 4.26 16.83
N ARG A 288 16.06 5.22 17.63
CA ARG A 288 16.82 5.81 18.74
C ARG A 288 17.04 4.74 19.82
N ARG A 289 17.99 3.84 19.61
CA ARG A 289 18.53 2.90 20.61
C ARG A 289 20.06 2.86 20.49
N SER A 290 20.68 3.94 20.97
CA SER A 290 21.99 3.90 21.65
C SER A 290 22.29 5.18 22.44
N GLN A 291 21.27 5.94 22.90
CA GLN A 291 21.47 6.76 24.10
C GLN A 291 21.34 5.83 25.31
N LEU A 292 22.34 4.97 25.49
CA LEU A 292 22.67 4.43 26.80
C LEU A 292 22.93 5.64 27.70
N LYS A 293 22.04 5.90 28.65
CA LYS A 293 22.32 6.83 29.74
C LYS A 293 23.45 6.20 30.55
N ILE A 294 24.65 6.75 30.43
CA ILE A 294 25.75 6.46 31.35
C ILE A 294 25.29 6.98 32.72
N PRO A 295 25.22 6.15 33.78
CA PRO A 295 24.93 6.63 35.12
C PRO A 295 26.05 7.59 35.56
N LYS A 296 25.68 8.68 36.23
CA LYS A 296 26.63 9.59 36.88
C LYS A 296 27.35 8.91 38.03
#